data_AF-A0A5T2Q123-F1
#
_entry.id   AF-A0A5T2Q123-F1
#
_cell.length_a   1.000
_cell.length_b   1.000
_cell.length_c   1.000
_cell.angle_alpha   90.00
_cell.angle_beta   90.00
_cell.angle_gamma   90.00
#
_symmetry.space_group_name_H-M   'P 1'
#
loop_
_entity.id
_entity.type
_entity.pdbx_description
1 polymer ?
#
loop_
_entity_poly.entity_id
_entity_poly.type
_entity_poly.pdbx_seq_one_letter_code
_entity_poly.pdbx_strand_id
1 'polypeptide(L)' 'MPITNASPENILRYLHAAGAGTKEAMKSATSPRGILEWLV' A
#
# COMPACT_ATOMS: atom_id res chain seq x y z
N MET A 1 -3.80 14.04 -1.18
CA MET A 1 -5.16 13.60 -0.83
C MET A 1 -5.02 12.43 0.13
N PRO A 2 -5.60 12.48 1.34
CA PRO A 2 -5.57 11.32 2.24
C PRO A 2 -6.31 10.15 1.59
N ILE A 3 -5.78 8.94 1.71
CA ILE A 3 -6.45 7.74 1.19
C ILE A 3 -7.53 7.37 2.20
N THR A 4 -8.78 7.70 1.86
CA THR A 4 -9.94 7.52 2.77
C THR A 4 -10.78 6.30 2.43
N ASN A 5 -10.50 5.62 1.32
CA ASN A 5 -11.32 4.54 0.78
C ASN A 5 -10.49 3.27 0.49
N ALA A 6 -9.46 2.99 1.30
CA ALA A 6 -8.65 1.81 1.14
C ALA A 6 -9.44 0.56 1.57
N SER A 7 -9.50 -0.45 0.69
CA SER A 7 -10.06 -1.75 1.06
C SER A 7 -9.22 -2.43 2.16
N PRO A 8 -9.80 -3.31 2.98
CA PRO A 8 -9.07 -4.06 4.01
C PRO A 8 -7.84 -4.79 3.45
N GLU A 9 -7.92 -5.33 2.23
CA GLU A 9 -6.83 -6.05 1.56
C GLU A 9 -5.64 -5.13 1.26
N ASN A 10 -5.92 -3.90 0.84
CA ASN A 10 -4.89 -2.90 0.55
C ASN A 10 -4.20 -2.41 1.83
N ILE A 11 -4.96 -2.24 2.90
CA ILE A 11 -4.41 -1.95 4.23
C ILE A 11 -3.49 -3.09 4.68
N LEU A 12 -3.94 -4.34 4.53
CA LEU A 12 -3.18 -5.52 4.94
C LEU A 12 -1.87 -5.64 4.14
N ARG A 13 -1.91 -5.37 2.83
CA ARG A 13 -0.73 -5.34 1.96
C ARG A 13 0.27 -4.27 2.37
N TYR A 14 -0.21 -3.07 2.70
CA TYR A 14 0.65 -2.01 3.22
C TYR A 14 1.29 -2.40 4.56
N LEU A 15 0.50 -2.94 5.50
CA LEU A 15 1.01 -3.38 6.80
C LEU A 15 2.01 -4.52 6.66
N HIS A 16 1.79 -5.47 5.75
CA HIS A 16 2.76 -6.52 5.43
C HIS A 16 4.05 -5.94 4.83
N ALA A 17 3.95 -4.98 3.92
CA ALA A 17 5.13 -4.31 3.35
C ALA A 17 5.90 -3.52 4.42
N ALA A 18 5.20 -2.83 5.31
CA ALA A 18 5.78 -2.11 6.44
C ALA A 18 6.44 -3.06 7.45
N GLY A 19 5.80 -4.18 7.76
CA GLY A 19 6.33 -5.23 8.64
C GLY A 19 7.53 -5.96 8.05
N ALA A 20 7.58 -6.15 6.71
CA ALA A 20 8.74 -6.71 6.03
C ALA A 20 9.97 -5.78 6.10
N GLY A 21 9.77 -4.47 6.24
CA GLY A 21 10.83 -3.49 6.51
C GLY A 21 11.84 -3.27 5.39
N THR A 22 11.64 -3.86 4.21
CA THR A 22 12.54 -3.71 3.07
C THR A 22 12.15 -2.50 2.22
N LYS A 23 13.16 -1.85 1.64
CA LYS A 23 12.98 -0.66 0.80
C LYS A 23 12.13 -0.97 -0.44
N GLU A 24 12.29 -2.16 -0.98
CA GLU A 24 11.61 -2.66 -2.17
C GLU A 24 10.11 -2.89 -1.90
N ALA A 25 9.77 -3.51 -0.77
CA ALA A 25 8.38 -3.74 -0.38
C ALA A 25 7.64 -2.42 -0.14
N MET A 26 8.28 -1.48 0.58
CA MET A 26 7.72 -0.14 0.80
C MET A 26 7.55 0.64 -0.49
N LYS A 27 8.51 0.56 -1.42
CA LYS A 27 8.46 1.24 -2.72
C LYS A 27 7.39 0.66 -3.63
N SER A 28 7.11 -0.64 -3.54
CA SER A 28 6.01 -1.28 -4.26
C SER A 28 4.66 -0.81 -3.72
N ALA A 29 4.46 -0.90 -2.40
CA ALA A 29 3.21 -0.54 -1.72
C ALA A 29 2.85 0.95 -1.83
N THR A 30 3.85 1.83 -1.91
CA THR A 30 3.66 3.29 -2.05
C THR A 30 3.88 3.80 -3.48
N SER A 31 4.08 2.91 -4.45
CA SER A 31 4.19 3.32 -5.86
C SER A 31 2.87 3.89 -6.36
N PRO A 32 2.86 4.76 -7.39
CA PRO A 32 1.63 5.27 -7.99
C PRO A 32 0.66 4.14 -8.43
N ARG A 33 1.22 3.04 -8.94
CA ARG A 33 0.44 1.85 -9.30
C ARG A 33 -0.13 1.14 -8.07
N GLY A 34 0.67 1.00 -7.01
CA GLY A 34 0.22 0.46 -5.73
C GLY A 34 -0.89 1.30 -5.11
N ILE A 35 -0.76 2.62 -5.11
CA ILE A 35 -1.78 3.55 -4.60
C ILE A 35 -3.05 3.55 -5.47
N LEU A 36 -2.92 3.41 -6.80
CA LEU A 36 -4.08 3.26 -7.68
C LEU A 36 -4.87 1.98 -7.39
N GLU A 37 -4.20 0.88 -7.04
CA GLU A 37 -4.87 -0.36 -6.58
C GLU A 37 -5.65 -0.15 -5.26
N TRP A 38 -5.43 0.96 -4.53
CA TRP A 38 -6.17 1.28 -3.31
C TRP A 38 -7.44 2.12 -3.55
N LEU A 39 -7.60 2.66 -4.76
CA LEU A 39 -8.70 3.55 -5.14
C LEU A 39 -9.78 2.85 -5.98
N VAL A 40 -9.55 1.60 -6.38
CA VAL A 40 -10.44 0.78 -7.22
C VAL A 40 -11.18 -0.24 -6.36
#